data_AF-A0A3E2JNE6-F1
#
_entry.id   AF-A0A3E2JNE6-F1
#
_cell.length_a   1.000
_cell.length_b   1.000
_cell.length_c   1.000
_cell.angle_alpha   90.00
_cell.angle_beta   90.00
_cell.angle_gamma   90.00
#
_symmetry.space_group_name_H-M   'P 1'
#
loop_
_entity.id
_entity.type
_entity.pdbx_description
1 polymer ?
#
loop_
_entity_poly.entity_id
_entity_poly.type
_entity_poly.pdbx_seq_one_letter_code
_entity_poly.pdbx_strand_id
1 'polypeptide(L)' 'MLILTRKNGESIKIGDNIEITIVSAKNDQVKIGIKAPKEVEVIRNELFEETLSENQEASIGIEELKQIINKIKNK' A
#
# COMPACT_ATOMS: atom_id res chain seq x y z
N MET A 1 -0.03 0.13 -18.72
CA MET A 1 0.14 1.47 -18.14
C MET A 1 -0.62 2.47 -19.00
N LEU A 2 -1.56 3.24 -18.43
CA LEU A 2 -2.27 4.31 -19.13
C LEU A 2 -1.73 5.65 -18.61
N ILE A 3 -1.36 6.56 -19.51
CA ILE A 3 -0.72 7.84 -19.15
C ILE A 3 -1.69 8.97 -19.49
N LEU A 4 -2.00 9.81 -18.52
CA LEU A 4 -2.91 10.94 -18.66
C LEU A 4 -2.28 12.19 -18.05
N THR A 5 -2.33 13.30 -18.76
CA THR A 5 -1.93 14.61 -18.23
C THR A 5 -3.18 15.33 -17.74
N ARG A 6 -3.16 15.78 -16.47
CA ARG A 6 -4.24 16.55 -15.84
C ARG A 6 -3.72 17.89 -15.32
N LYS A 7 -4.55 18.91 -15.38
CA LYS A 7 -4.33 20.22 -14.75
C LYS A 7 -4.88 20.24 -13.32
N ASN A 8 -4.51 21.26 -12.54
CA ASN A 8 -5.07 21.48 -11.21
C ASN A 8 -6.60 21.61 -11.30
N GLY A 9 -7.31 20.87 -10.46
CA GLY A 9 -8.77 20.79 -10.40
C GLY A 9 -9.38 19.70 -11.28
N GLU A 10 -8.61 19.06 -12.16
CA GLU A 10 -9.13 17.94 -12.96
C GLU A 10 -9.06 16.62 -12.19
N SER A 11 -10.01 15.72 -12.48
CA SER A 11 -10.09 14.39 -11.88
C SER A 11 -10.03 13.26 -12.92
N ILE A 12 -9.63 12.09 -12.44
CA ILE A 12 -9.54 10.82 -13.14
C ILE A 12 -10.43 9.85 -12.37
N LYS A 13 -11.38 9.21 -13.05
CA LYS A 13 -12.19 8.14 -12.47
C LYS A 13 -11.66 6.78 -12.87
N ILE A 14 -11.63 5.86 -11.91
CA ILE A 14 -11.27 4.45 -12.10
C ILE A 14 -12.48 3.62 -11.66
N GLY A 15 -13.14 2.98 -12.63
CA GLY A 15 -14.43 2.33 -12.40
C GLY A 15 -15.48 3.33 -11.90
N ASP A 16 -16.37 2.86 -11.04
CA ASP A 16 -17.48 3.68 -10.53
C ASP A 16 -17.21 4.33 -9.16
N ASN A 17 -16.26 3.78 -8.41
CA ASN A 17 -16.10 4.08 -6.99
C ASN A 17 -14.80 4.83 -6.64
N ILE A 18 -13.84 4.91 -7.56
CA ILE A 18 -12.54 5.56 -7.30
C ILE A 18 -12.43 6.82 -8.14
N GLU A 19 -12.12 7.94 -7.48
CA GLU A 19 -11.88 9.24 -8.10
C GLU A 19 -10.58 9.85 -7.57
N ILE A 20 -9.68 10.16 -8.48
CA ILE A 20 -8.39 10.79 -8.20
C ILE A 20 -8.46 12.23 -8.71
N THR A 21 -8.25 13.20 -7.84
CA THR A 21 -8.32 14.63 -8.19
C THR A 21 -6.96 15.28 -7.98
N ILE A 22 -6.49 16.04 -8.96
CA ILE A 22 -5.28 16.85 -8.79
C ILE A 22 -5.66 18.13 -8.06
N VAL A 23 -5.37 18.22 -6.77
CA VAL A 23 -5.71 19.39 -5.95
C VAL A 23 -4.81 20.58 -6.29
N SER A 24 -3.50 20.33 -6.40
CA SER A 24 -2.54 21.36 -6.83
C SER A 24 -1.19 20.75 -7.20
N ALA A 25 -0.59 21.18 -8.29
CA ALA A 25 0.82 20.96 -8.60
C ALA A 25 1.61 22.25 -8.40
N LYS A 26 2.65 22.23 -7.56
CA LYS A 26 3.60 23.34 -7.33
C LYS A 26 4.96 22.78 -6.92
N ASN A 27 6.04 23.41 -7.42
CA ASN A 27 7.41 23.13 -6.99
C ASN A 27 7.73 21.63 -6.93
N ASP A 28 7.42 20.91 -8.00
CA ASP A 28 7.65 19.45 -8.13
C ASP A 28 6.79 18.56 -7.21
N GLN A 29 5.99 19.14 -6.32
CA GLN A 29 5.03 18.42 -5.48
C GLN A 29 3.63 18.51 -6.07
N VAL A 30 2.94 17.37 -6.07
CA VAL A 30 1.55 17.26 -6.50
C VAL A 30 0.70 16.83 -5.31
N LYS A 31 -0.28 17.66 -4.95
CA LYS A 31 -1.33 17.29 -4.02
C LYS A 31 -2.40 16.51 -4.78
N ILE A 32 -2.57 15.25 -4.41
CA ILE A 32 -3.52 14.34 -5.00
C ILE A 32 -4.59 14.04 -3.95
N GLY A 33 -5.86 14.27 -4.29
CA GLY A 33 -7.00 13.82 -3.52
C GLY A 33 -7.46 12.48 -4.07
N ILE A 34 -7.58 11.46 -3.22
CA ILE A 34 -8.07 10.14 -3.62
C ILE A 34 -9.36 9.89 -2.85
N LYS A 35 -10.44 9.67 -3.60
CA LYS A 35 -11.74 9.28 -3.07
C LYS A 35 -11.98 7.85 -3.49
N ALA A 36 -12.03 6.94 -2.52
CA ALA A 36 -12.26 5.52 -2.72
C ALA A 36 -13.20 5.01 -1.62
N PRO A 37 -13.93 3.90 -1.85
CA PRO A 37 -14.74 3.26 -0.82
C PRO A 37 -13.84 2.64 0.25
N LYS A 38 -14.38 2.40 1.46
CA LYS A 38 -13.62 1.84 2.59
C LYS A 38 -13.02 0.46 2.33
N GLU A 39 -13.57 -0.28 1.38
CA GLU A 39 -13.10 -1.61 0.96
C GLU A 39 -11.78 -1.53 0.18
N VAL A 40 -11.46 -0.37 -0.39
CA VAL A 40 -10.22 -0.13 -1.16
C VAL A 40 -9.25 0.63 -0.29
N GLU A 41 -8.18 -0.04 0.11
CA GLU A 41 -7.11 0.57 0.90
C GLU A 41 -6.26 1.51 0.03
N VAL A 42 -5.97 2.70 0.55
CA VAL A 42 -5.14 3.70 -0.13
C VAL A 42 -3.90 3.92 0.71
N ILE A 43 -2.79 3.32 0.26
CA ILE A 43 -1.50 3.38 0.94
C ILE A 43 -0.51 4.10 0.02
N ARG A 44 0.48 4.79 0.61
CA ARG A 44 1.60 5.32 -0.15
C ARG A 44 2.55 4.18 -0.53
N ASN A 45 3.01 4.15 -1.77
CA ASN A 45 3.75 3.01 -2.31
C ASN A 45 5.00 2.67 -1.46
N GLU A 46 5.70 3.69 -0.95
CA GLU A 46 6.88 3.50 -0.10
C GLU A 46 6.59 2.73 1.19
N LEU A 47 5.39 2.91 1.79
CA LEU A 47 5.01 2.21 3.01
C LEU A 47 4.53 0.77 2.74
N PHE A 48 4.06 0.50 1.53
CA PHE A 48 3.61 -0.83 1.13
C PHE A 48 4.79 -1.80 1.02
N GLU A 49 5.93 -1.36 0.48
CA GLU A 49 7.11 -2.21 0.33
C GLU A 49 7.74 -2.57 1.69
N GLU A 50 7.78 -1.64 2.65
CA GLU A 50 8.27 -1.90 4.02
C GLU A 50 7.41 -2.96 4.72
N THR A 51 6.08 -2.81 4.66
CA THR A 51 5.14 -3.73 5.32
C THR A 51 5.20 -5.14 4.72
N LEU A 52 5.42 -5.27 3.41
CA LEU A 52 5.54 -6.57 2.75
C LEU A 52 6.84 -7.28 3.16
N SER A 53 7.95 -6.54 3.26
CA SER A 53 9.23 -7.08 3.71
C SER A 53 9.17 -7.56 5.16
N GLU A 54 8.60 -6.75 6.06
CA GLU A 54 8.48 -7.10 7.48
C GLU A 54 7.58 -8.34 7.70
N ASN A 55 6.47 -8.46 6.97
CA ASN A 55 5.59 -9.63 7.06
C ASN A 55 6.26 -10.93 6.54
N GLN A 56 7.14 -10.82 5.54
CA GLN A 56 7.94 -11.95 5.05
C GLN A 56 8.97 -12.39 6.10
N GLU A 57 9.67 -11.44 6.73
CA GLU A 57 10.62 -11.74 7.81
C GLU A 57 9.93 -12.35 9.04
N ALA A 58 8.76 -11.84 9.43
CA ALA A 58 7.99 -12.38 10.54
C ALA A 58 7.47 -13.81 10.28
N SER A 59 7.19 -14.15 9.02
CA SER A 59 6.74 -15.50 8.63
C SER A 59 7.83 -16.57 8.82
N ILE A 60 9.11 -16.20 8.73
CA ILE A 60 10.26 -17.10 8.96
C ILE A 60 10.30 -17.56 10.43
N GLY A 61 9.86 -16.71 11.36
CA GLY A 61 9.84 -17.02 12.79
C GLY A 61 8.92 -18.19 13.18
N ILE A 62 7.90 -18.52 12.38
CA ILE A 62 6.98 -19.63 12.67
C ILE A 62 7.67 -21.01 12.53
N GLU A 63 8.58 -21.15 11.57
CA GLU A 63 9.34 -22.38 11.33
C GLU A 63 10.34 -22.63 12.49
N GLU A 64 11.02 -21.56 12.93
CA GLU A 64 11.94 -21.59 14.07
C GLU A 64 11.21 -21.88 15.39
N LEU A 65 10.01 -21.30 15.59
CA LEU A 65 9.19 -21.56 16.77
C LEU A 65 8.77 -23.04 16.88
N LYS A 66 8.40 -23.67 15.75
CA LYS A 66 8.05 -25.11 15.70
C LYS A 66 9.22 -25.99 16.10
N GLN A 67 10.44 -25.63 15.68
CA GLN A 67 11.65 -26.38 16.04
C GLN A 67 11.98 -26.25 17.54
N ILE A 68 11.77 -25.07 18.12
CA ILE A 68 11.96 -24.85 19.56
C ILE A 68 10.93 -25.64 20.38
N ILE A 69 9.66 -25.62 19.99
CA ILE A 69 8.59 -26.37 20.67
C ILE A 69 8.86 -27.89 20.64
N ASN A 70 9.33 -28.42 19.51
CA ASN A 70 9.67 -29.85 19.40
C ASN A 70 10.89 -30.22 20.26
N LYS A 71 11.87 -29.33 20.41
CA LYS A 71 13.00 -29.54 21.35
C LYS A 71 12.56 -29.54 22.81
N ILE A 72 11.57 -28.74 23.18
CA ILE A 72 11.04 -28.69 24.55
C ILE A 72 10.20 -29.93 24.87
N LYS A 73 9.44 -30.48 23.89
CA LYS A 73 8.62 -31.69 24.08
C LYS A 73 9.44 -32.99 24.18
N ASN A 74 10.66 -33.01 23.67
CA ASN A 74 11.55 -34.17 23.69
C ASN A 74 12.56 -34.17 24.86
N LYS A 75 12.36 -33.33 25.87
CA LYS A 75 13.13 -33.31 27.12
C LYS A 75 12.21 -33.53 28.31
#